data_AF-A0A941Q0W7-F1
#
_entry.id   AF-A0A941Q0W7-F1
#
_cell.length_a   1.000
_cell.length_b   1.000
_cell.length_c   1.000
_cell.angle_alpha   90.00
_cell.angle_beta   90.00
_cell.angle_gamma   90.00
#
_symmetry.space_group_name_H-M   'P 1'
#
loop_
_entity.id
_entity.type
_entity.pdbx_description
1 polymer ?
#
loop_
_entity_poly.entity_id
_entity_poly.type
_entity_poly.pdbx_seq_one_letter_code
_entity_poly.pdbx_strand_id
1 'polypeptide(L)'
;MHRRLLPAALLLGLLANAAMAQTPSGDAVRGKPLFENTPTASGKTGITANCISCHGSVENRRSTISANSGGAADPYADVSFDMAMTRFTQALQNQAAMRMFQALDAQQVWDIAAYLADTPKTTPASGTQINLSTALNTSTPARTITLTHARATSENLLVSGVALSGSGAAGFALGNRQNCEGVTLTPGQSCSVTVTYAPASNGISDADLVLTMRQGAAANPSFERVLSFRGVVSGGSSGDGGGGGALSLGWLLALASAVAGLSAARPFRRR
;
A
#
# COMPACT_ATOMS: atom_id res chain seq x y z
N MET A 1 26.74 -24.53 64.69
CA MET A 1 25.41 -24.33 64.10
C MET A 1 25.45 -23.08 63.22
N HIS A 2 25.39 -23.25 61.90
CA HIS A 2 24.66 -22.40 60.95
C HIS A 2 25.05 -22.79 59.52
N ARG A 3 24.28 -23.73 58.96
CA ARG A 3 24.22 -24.00 57.52
C ARG A 3 23.56 -22.81 56.84
N ARG A 4 24.24 -22.19 55.86
CA ARG A 4 23.58 -21.32 54.88
C ARG A 4 23.57 -22.05 53.54
N LEU A 5 22.38 -22.51 53.18
CA LEU A 5 21.97 -22.93 51.85
C LEU A 5 21.68 -21.68 51.02
N LEU A 6 22.23 -21.57 49.81
CA LEU A 6 21.76 -20.71 48.73
C LEU A 6 22.05 -21.41 47.37
N PRO A 7 21.25 -21.16 46.33
CA PRO A 7 20.71 -22.20 45.45
C PRO A 7 21.33 -22.21 44.05
N ALA A 8 21.03 -23.28 43.33
CA ALA A 8 21.38 -23.55 41.94
C ALA A 8 21.09 -22.37 41.01
N ALA A 9 22.14 -21.88 40.34
CA ALA A 9 22.00 -20.94 39.24
C ALA A 9 21.46 -21.69 38.00
N LEU A 10 20.24 -21.31 37.64
CA LEU A 10 19.48 -21.76 36.49
C LEU A 10 20.24 -21.39 35.20
N LEU A 11 20.58 -22.39 34.38
CA LEU A 11 21.04 -22.19 33.00
C LEU A 11 19.90 -21.59 32.18
N LEU A 12 19.95 -20.29 31.91
CA LEU A 12 19.08 -19.63 30.94
C LEU A 12 19.74 -19.72 29.56
N GLY A 13 19.30 -20.68 28.76
CA GLY A 13 19.70 -20.81 27.35
C GLY A 13 19.27 -19.58 26.56
N LEU A 14 20.23 -18.87 25.99
CA LEU A 14 20.00 -17.85 24.97
C LEU A 14 19.50 -18.54 23.69
N LEU A 15 18.18 -18.59 23.52
CA LEU A 15 17.57 -18.78 22.21
C LEU A 15 17.91 -17.54 21.39
N ALA A 16 18.91 -17.67 20.50
CA ALA A 16 19.15 -16.70 19.46
C ALA A 16 17.91 -16.67 18.56
N ASN A 17 17.10 -15.62 18.70
CA ASN A 17 16.13 -15.26 17.67
C ASN A 17 16.95 -15.06 16.38
N ALA A 18 16.81 -15.99 15.44
CA ALA A 18 17.17 -15.75 14.07
C ALA A 18 16.35 -14.53 13.63
N ALA A 19 17.00 -13.36 13.62
CA ALA A 19 16.49 -12.23 12.88
C ALA A 19 16.22 -12.74 11.47
N MET A 20 14.97 -12.67 11.04
CA MET A 20 14.64 -12.88 9.64
C MET A 20 15.52 -11.91 8.85
N ALA A 21 16.58 -12.41 8.22
CA ALA A 21 17.37 -11.62 7.32
C ALA A 21 16.39 -11.10 6.27
N GLN A 22 16.10 -9.80 6.31
CA GLN A 22 15.38 -9.14 5.23
C GLN A 22 16.12 -9.52 3.95
N THR A 23 15.46 -10.30 3.10
CA THR A 23 15.93 -10.52 1.73
C THR A 23 16.29 -9.15 1.18
N PRO A 24 17.56 -8.90 0.81
CA PRO A 24 17.95 -7.58 0.34
C PRO A 24 17.02 -7.18 -0.81
N SER A 25 16.27 -6.09 -0.62
CA SER A 25 15.45 -5.53 -1.70
C SER A 25 16.38 -5.19 -2.86
N GLY A 26 15.96 -5.49 -4.09
CA GLY A 26 16.73 -5.11 -5.27
C GLY A 26 16.94 -3.60 -5.37
N ASP A 27 17.95 -3.18 -6.12
CA ASP A 27 18.25 -1.78 -6.42
C ASP A 27 18.07 -1.50 -7.91
N ALA A 28 17.14 -0.62 -8.23
CA ALA A 28 16.84 -0.25 -9.61
C ALA A 28 18.03 0.39 -10.34
N VAL A 29 18.88 1.15 -9.64
CA VAL A 29 20.04 1.82 -10.24
C VAL A 29 21.09 0.79 -10.66
N ARG A 30 21.27 -0.27 -9.87
CA ARG A 30 22.11 -1.42 -10.26
C ARG A 30 21.42 -2.33 -11.28
N GLY A 31 20.09 -2.41 -11.24
CA GLY A 31 19.29 -3.20 -12.15
C GLY A 31 19.27 -2.69 -13.59
N LYS A 32 19.30 -1.37 -13.77
CA LYS A 32 19.31 -0.74 -15.09
C LYS A 32 20.41 -1.25 -16.01
N PRO A 33 21.71 -1.20 -15.64
CA PRO A 33 22.76 -1.73 -16.52
C PRO A 33 22.65 -3.24 -16.70
N LEU A 34 22.13 -3.99 -15.71
CA LEU A 34 21.86 -5.43 -15.86
C LEU A 34 20.75 -5.72 -16.88
N PHE A 35 19.81 -4.80 -17.10
CA PHE A 35 18.76 -4.94 -18.11
C PHE A 35 19.21 -4.44 -19.49
N GLU A 36 19.87 -3.28 -19.54
CA GLU A 36 20.21 -2.58 -20.78
C GLU A 36 21.51 -3.07 -21.42
N ASN A 37 22.45 -3.58 -20.61
CA ASN A 37 23.74 -4.09 -21.06
C ASN A 37 24.21 -5.29 -20.22
N THR A 38 23.43 -6.37 -20.23
CA THR A 38 23.61 -7.53 -19.35
C THR A 38 24.98 -8.21 -19.45
N PRO A 39 25.58 -8.48 -20.63
CA PRO A 39 26.90 -9.10 -20.77
C PRO A 39 27.99 -8.33 -20.01
N THR A 40 28.02 -7.00 -20.15
CA THR A 40 29.02 -6.17 -19.47
C THR A 40 28.71 -6.03 -17.98
N ALA A 41 27.46 -5.74 -17.63
CA ALA A 41 27.08 -5.45 -16.25
C ALA A 41 27.07 -6.68 -15.32
N SER A 42 26.79 -7.86 -15.87
CA SER A 42 26.68 -9.08 -15.07
C SER A 42 28.01 -9.75 -14.75
N GLY A 43 29.04 -9.50 -15.57
CA GLY A 43 30.33 -10.20 -15.50
C GLY A 43 30.26 -11.70 -15.83
N LYS A 44 29.16 -12.20 -16.42
CA LYS A 44 28.98 -13.62 -16.74
C LYS A 44 29.36 -13.90 -18.20
N THR A 45 30.34 -14.76 -18.41
CA THR A 45 30.87 -15.11 -19.75
C THR A 45 29.87 -15.83 -20.67
N GLY A 46 28.80 -16.41 -20.11
CA GLY A 46 27.74 -17.10 -20.86
C GLY A 46 26.57 -16.21 -21.32
N ILE A 47 26.57 -14.92 -20.97
CA ILE A 47 25.51 -13.98 -21.34
C ILE A 47 26.01 -13.13 -22.53
N THR A 48 25.38 -13.30 -23.69
CA THR A 48 25.80 -12.64 -24.95
C THR A 48 24.79 -11.63 -25.50
N ALA A 49 23.63 -11.46 -24.85
CA ALA A 49 22.58 -10.54 -25.27
C ALA A 49 22.05 -9.71 -24.08
N ASN A 50 21.40 -8.59 -24.40
CA ASN A 50 20.77 -7.68 -23.44
C ASN A 50 19.25 -7.88 -23.46
N CYS A 51 18.53 -7.51 -22.40
CA CYS A 51 17.06 -7.58 -22.44
C CYS A 51 16.49 -6.69 -23.56
N ILE A 52 17.11 -5.53 -23.81
CA ILE A 52 16.66 -4.57 -24.81
C ILE A 52 16.75 -5.06 -26.26
N SER A 53 17.58 -6.08 -26.57
CA SER A 53 17.70 -6.59 -27.94
C SER A 53 16.45 -7.33 -28.42
N CYS A 54 15.66 -7.87 -27.49
CA CYS A 54 14.40 -8.58 -27.79
C CYS A 54 13.17 -7.83 -27.28
N HIS A 55 13.31 -6.98 -26.26
CA HIS A 55 12.19 -6.32 -25.61
C HIS A 55 12.05 -4.83 -25.91
N GLY A 56 13.04 -4.21 -26.57
CA GLY A 56 13.05 -2.77 -26.80
C GLY A 56 13.46 -2.03 -25.54
N SER A 57 12.52 -1.45 -24.79
CA SER A 57 12.81 -0.69 -23.57
C SER A 57 12.22 -1.31 -22.30
N VAL A 58 12.54 -0.71 -21.14
CA VAL A 58 11.92 -1.11 -19.86
C VAL A 58 10.43 -0.79 -19.84
N GLU A 59 9.99 0.30 -20.49
CA GLU A 59 8.59 0.68 -20.66
C GLU A 59 7.81 -0.38 -21.45
N ASN A 60 8.38 -0.91 -22.54
CA ASN A 60 7.77 -2.01 -23.29
C ASN A 60 7.55 -3.24 -22.40
N ARG A 61 8.51 -3.52 -21.51
CA ARG A 61 8.38 -4.61 -20.54
C ARG A 61 7.32 -4.35 -19.49
N ARG A 62 7.26 -3.14 -18.93
CA ARG A 62 6.22 -2.75 -17.97
C ARG A 62 4.83 -2.87 -18.58
N SER A 63 4.66 -2.42 -19.81
CA SER A 63 3.42 -2.56 -20.59
C SER A 63 3.01 -4.02 -20.79
N THR A 64 3.97 -4.91 -21.09
CA THR A 64 3.70 -6.35 -21.17
C THR A 64 3.34 -6.96 -19.81
N ILE A 65 4.02 -6.54 -18.74
CA ILE A 65 3.75 -7.02 -17.38
C ILE A 65 2.35 -6.60 -16.92
N SER A 66 1.96 -5.35 -17.16
CA SER A 66 0.64 -4.83 -16.78
C SER A 66 -0.48 -5.55 -17.54
N ALA A 67 -0.33 -5.74 -18.85
CA ALA A 67 -1.28 -6.49 -19.67
C ALA A 67 -1.45 -7.93 -19.20
N ASN A 68 -0.34 -8.63 -18.92
CA ASN A 68 -0.37 -10.03 -18.47
C ASN A 68 -0.90 -10.20 -17.05
N SER A 69 -0.97 -9.13 -16.27
CA SER A 69 -1.54 -9.11 -14.91
C SER A 69 -3.00 -8.64 -14.87
N GLY A 70 -3.67 -8.60 -16.03
CA GLY A 70 -5.09 -8.30 -16.15
C GLY A 70 -5.42 -6.81 -16.29
N GLY A 71 -4.41 -5.94 -16.39
CA GLY A 71 -4.57 -4.52 -16.66
C GLY A 71 -4.49 -4.19 -18.15
N ALA A 72 -4.59 -2.91 -18.48
CA ALA A 72 -4.22 -2.42 -19.81
C ALA A 72 -2.69 -2.42 -19.97
N ALA A 73 -2.23 -2.51 -21.23
CA ALA A 73 -0.85 -2.28 -21.60
C ALA A 73 -0.46 -0.83 -21.27
N ASP A 74 0.39 -0.65 -20.25
CA ASP A 74 0.77 0.67 -19.73
C ASP A 74 2.30 0.75 -19.50
N PRO A 75 3.03 1.63 -20.24
CA PRO A 75 4.47 1.79 -20.09
C PRO A 75 4.92 2.31 -18.72
N TYR A 76 4.01 2.97 -17.97
CA TYR A 76 4.25 3.56 -16.65
C TYR A 76 3.40 2.89 -15.55
N ALA A 77 2.96 1.65 -15.80
CA ALA A 77 2.14 0.87 -14.88
C ALA A 77 2.74 0.82 -13.46
N ASP A 78 1.87 0.78 -12.45
CA ASP A 78 2.28 0.59 -11.05
C ASP A 78 2.75 -0.85 -10.80
N VAL A 79 3.90 -1.23 -11.36
CA VAL A 79 4.45 -2.57 -11.22
C VAL A 79 5.07 -2.74 -9.83
N SER A 80 4.51 -3.62 -9.00
CA SER A 80 5.11 -3.97 -7.71
C SER A 80 6.39 -4.79 -7.89
N PHE A 81 7.29 -4.74 -6.91
CA PHE A 81 8.50 -5.56 -6.91
C PHE A 81 8.18 -7.05 -7.00
N ASP A 82 7.19 -7.52 -6.24
CA ASP A 82 6.78 -8.93 -6.24
C ASP A 82 6.24 -9.34 -7.62
N MET A 83 5.43 -8.49 -8.26
CA MET A 83 4.93 -8.76 -9.60
C MET A 83 6.08 -8.82 -10.62
N ALA A 84 7.03 -7.88 -10.56
CA ALA A 84 8.22 -7.92 -11.42
C ALA A 84 9.02 -9.21 -11.20
N MET A 85 9.23 -9.62 -9.95
CA MET A 85 9.94 -10.85 -9.59
C MET A 85 9.25 -12.08 -10.16
N THR A 86 7.95 -12.22 -9.91
CA THR A 86 7.16 -13.36 -10.39
C THR A 86 7.21 -13.46 -11.91
N ARG A 87 7.04 -12.35 -12.63
CA ARG A 87 7.05 -12.37 -14.10
C ARG A 87 8.44 -12.64 -14.66
N PHE A 88 9.49 -12.08 -14.06
CA PHE A 88 10.85 -12.29 -14.53
C PHE A 88 11.30 -13.74 -14.32
N THR A 89 11.07 -14.31 -13.13
CA THR A 89 11.40 -15.71 -12.83
C THR A 89 10.60 -16.69 -13.70
N GLN A 90 9.31 -16.44 -13.94
CA GLN A 90 8.52 -17.21 -14.90
C GLN A 90 9.10 -17.15 -16.33
N ALA A 91 9.58 -15.99 -16.77
CA ALA A 91 10.18 -15.85 -18.10
C ALA A 91 11.49 -16.65 -18.20
N LEU A 92 12.35 -16.62 -17.19
CA LEU A 92 13.58 -17.40 -17.14
C LEU A 92 13.32 -18.91 -17.26
N GLN A 93 12.21 -19.40 -16.71
CA GLN A 93 11.85 -20.82 -16.74
C GLN A 93 11.18 -21.23 -18.05
N ASN A 94 10.30 -20.37 -18.58
CA ASN A 94 9.37 -20.76 -19.65
C ASN A 94 9.75 -20.25 -21.04
N GLN A 95 10.75 -19.36 -21.17
CA GLN A 95 11.19 -18.81 -22.45
C GLN A 95 12.58 -19.31 -22.81
N ALA A 96 12.72 -20.05 -23.91
CA ALA A 96 14.00 -20.62 -24.34
C ALA A 96 15.10 -19.55 -24.53
N ALA A 97 14.73 -18.41 -25.14
CA ALA A 97 15.64 -17.28 -25.33
C ALA A 97 16.10 -16.62 -24.02
N MET A 98 15.37 -16.81 -22.91
CA MET A 98 15.73 -16.25 -21.60
C MET A 98 16.66 -17.16 -20.79
N ARG A 99 16.90 -18.41 -21.22
CA ARG A 99 17.68 -19.40 -20.43
C ARG A 99 19.11 -18.95 -20.13
N MET A 100 19.76 -18.21 -21.02
CA MET A 100 21.10 -17.64 -20.79
C MET A 100 21.16 -16.75 -19.53
N PHE A 101 20.07 -16.07 -19.19
CA PHE A 101 20.00 -15.20 -18.02
C PHE A 101 19.82 -15.96 -16.70
N GLN A 102 19.64 -17.29 -16.73
CA GLN A 102 19.70 -18.12 -15.52
C GLN A 102 21.09 -18.14 -14.88
N ALA A 103 22.13 -17.68 -15.59
CA ALA A 103 23.48 -17.51 -15.06
C ALA A 103 23.66 -16.30 -14.13
N LEU A 104 22.67 -15.40 -14.06
CA LEU A 104 22.65 -14.28 -13.13
C LEU A 104 22.55 -14.79 -11.69
N ASP A 105 23.23 -14.12 -10.75
CA ASP A 105 23.05 -14.42 -9.33
C ASP A 105 21.74 -13.84 -8.78
N ALA A 106 21.37 -14.26 -7.56
CA ALA A 106 20.12 -13.85 -6.94
C ALA A 106 20.00 -12.33 -6.79
N GLN A 107 21.10 -11.64 -6.45
CA GLN A 107 21.07 -10.19 -6.28
C GLN A 107 20.89 -9.47 -7.62
N GLN A 108 21.55 -9.94 -8.68
CA GLN A 108 21.36 -9.42 -10.03
C GLN A 108 19.91 -9.58 -10.50
N VAL A 109 19.28 -10.72 -10.20
CA VAL A 109 17.86 -10.96 -10.47
C VAL A 109 16.97 -9.99 -9.69
N TRP A 110 17.26 -9.75 -8.41
CA TRP A 110 16.55 -8.77 -7.59
C TRP A 110 16.70 -7.34 -8.11
N ASP A 111 17.91 -6.94 -8.49
CA ASP A 111 18.19 -5.62 -9.03
C ASP A 111 17.44 -5.40 -10.35
N ILE A 112 17.42 -6.37 -11.28
CA ILE A 112 16.62 -6.29 -12.51
C ILE A 112 15.12 -6.14 -12.20
N ALA A 113 14.59 -6.92 -11.26
CA ALA A 113 13.19 -6.81 -10.87
C ALA A 113 12.87 -5.45 -10.25
N ALA A 114 13.78 -4.89 -9.45
CA ALA A 114 13.65 -3.54 -8.93
C ALA A 114 13.62 -2.51 -10.06
N TYR A 115 14.46 -2.65 -11.09
CA TYR A 115 14.42 -1.76 -12.25
C TYR A 115 13.11 -1.85 -13.04
N LEU A 116 12.58 -3.07 -13.25
CA LEU A 116 11.27 -3.27 -13.87
C LEU A 116 10.15 -2.59 -13.07
N ALA A 117 10.21 -2.65 -11.74
CA ALA A 117 9.25 -2.04 -10.83
C ALA A 117 9.44 -0.52 -10.62
N ASP A 118 10.59 0.03 -10.98
CA ASP A 118 10.99 1.43 -10.74
C ASP A 118 10.22 2.41 -11.62
N THR A 119 9.04 2.76 -11.14
CA THR A 119 8.08 3.71 -11.72
C THR A 119 7.68 4.67 -10.61
N PRO A 120 7.10 5.84 -10.91
CA PRO A 120 6.59 6.72 -9.86
C PRO A 120 5.63 5.98 -8.93
N LYS A 121 5.87 6.06 -7.62
CA LYS A 121 5.11 5.36 -6.57
C LYS A 121 4.56 6.32 -5.54
N THR A 122 3.38 6.01 -5.00
CA THR A 122 2.87 6.68 -3.81
C THR A 122 3.18 5.88 -2.54
N THR A 123 3.27 6.56 -1.41
CA THR A 123 3.22 5.98 -0.07
C THR A 123 2.09 6.65 0.70
N PRO A 124 1.02 5.92 1.10
CA PRO A 124 0.72 4.51 0.80
C PRO A 124 0.64 4.17 -0.69
N ALA A 125 0.77 2.90 -1.05
CA ALA A 125 0.79 2.44 -2.44
C ALA A 125 -0.51 2.80 -3.19
N SER A 126 -0.42 2.98 -4.51
CA SER A 126 -1.60 3.24 -5.33
C SER A 126 -2.55 2.04 -5.26
N GLY A 127 -3.85 2.31 -5.33
CA GLY A 127 -4.91 1.34 -5.08
C GLY A 127 -5.18 1.04 -3.60
N THR A 128 -4.41 1.63 -2.66
CA THR A 128 -4.70 1.48 -1.23
C THR A 128 -5.97 2.23 -0.86
N GLN A 129 -6.91 1.54 -0.20
CA GLN A 129 -8.04 2.18 0.47
C GLN A 129 -7.63 2.70 1.85
N ILE A 130 -7.84 3.98 2.09
CA ILE A 130 -7.57 4.66 3.34
C ILE A 130 -8.90 4.98 4.02
N ASN A 131 -9.10 4.41 5.21
CA ASN A 131 -10.30 4.67 6.01
C ASN A 131 -10.05 5.80 7.01
N LEU A 132 -10.97 6.75 7.08
CA LEU A 132 -10.94 7.91 7.95
C LEU A 132 -12.26 8.02 8.72
N SER A 133 -12.20 8.41 9.98
CA SER A 133 -13.41 8.61 10.79
C SER A 133 -13.28 9.78 11.74
N THR A 134 -14.34 10.57 11.85
CA THR A 134 -14.41 11.72 12.76
C THR A 134 -15.87 12.03 13.08
N ALA A 135 -16.14 12.81 14.12
CA ALA A 135 -17.50 13.24 14.43
C ALA A 135 -18.04 14.20 13.36
N LEU A 136 -19.36 14.41 13.35
CA LEU A 136 -19.98 15.33 12.41
C LEU A 136 -19.45 16.75 12.62
N ASN A 137 -19.16 17.47 11.53
CA ASN A 137 -18.60 18.83 11.54
C ASN A 137 -17.23 18.96 12.22
N THR A 138 -16.51 17.86 12.44
CA THR A 138 -15.11 17.87 12.88
C THR A 138 -14.20 17.32 11.78
N SER A 139 -12.90 17.62 11.85
CA SER A 139 -11.93 17.16 10.88
C SER A 139 -11.06 16.03 11.43
N THR A 140 -10.62 15.11 10.58
CA THR A 140 -9.57 14.15 10.93
C THR A 140 -8.20 14.84 11.00
N PRO A 141 -7.22 14.24 11.69
CA PRO A 141 -5.82 14.52 11.39
C PRO A 141 -5.53 14.35 9.89
N ALA A 142 -4.59 15.13 9.39
CA ALA A 142 -4.16 15.07 8.00
C ALA A 142 -3.48 13.72 7.69
N ARG A 143 -3.92 13.05 6.62
CA ARG A 143 -3.24 11.88 6.08
C ARG A 143 -2.27 12.31 4.98
N THR A 144 -0.98 12.14 5.22
CA THR A 144 0.06 12.44 4.23
C THR A 144 0.17 11.33 3.19
N ILE A 145 0.16 11.74 1.91
CA ILE A 145 0.42 10.90 0.75
C ILE A 145 1.68 11.45 0.07
N THR A 146 2.69 10.61 -0.09
CA THR A 146 3.96 10.99 -0.72
C THR A 146 4.08 10.34 -2.07
N LEU A 147 4.24 11.12 -3.14
CA LEU A 147 4.63 10.65 -4.46
C LEU A 147 6.15 10.71 -4.57
N THR A 148 6.77 9.62 -5.04
CA THR A 148 8.21 9.54 -5.28
C THR A 148 8.46 9.14 -6.72
N HIS A 149 9.30 9.89 -7.42
CA HIS A 149 9.72 9.58 -8.78
C HIS A 149 10.71 8.40 -8.79
N ALA A 150 10.74 7.67 -9.91
CA ALA A 150 11.67 6.59 -10.20
C ALA A 150 13.14 7.06 -10.07
N ARG A 151 14.04 6.14 -9.70
CA ARG A 151 15.46 6.46 -9.46
C ARG A 151 16.35 6.16 -10.66
N ALA A 152 16.04 5.10 -11.40
CA ALA A 152 16.82 4.58 -12.51
C ALA A 152 16.36 5.14 -13.87
N THR A 153 15.99 6.42 -13.90
CA THR A 153 15.61 7.14 -15.13
C THR A 153 16.45 8.41 -15.26
N SER A 154 16.63 8.88 -16.50
CA SER A 154 17.20 10.20 -16.79
C SER A 154 16.11 11.25 -17.08
N GLU A 155 14.85 10.84 -17.10
CA GLU A 155 13.72 11.71 -17.40
C GLU A 155 13.14 12.34 -16.15
N ASN A 156 12.70 13.58 -16.27
CA ASN A 156 11.92 14.24 -15.23
C ASN A 156 10.46 13.78 -15.24
N LEU A 157 9.81 13.85 -14.08
CA LEU A 157 8.39 13.61 -13.91
C LEU A 157 7.66 14.92 -13.63
N LEU A 158 6.75 15.31 -14.52
CA LEU A 158 5.82 16.40 -14.26
C LEU A 158 4.57 15.84 -13.58
N VAL A 159 4.21 16.37 -12.42
CA VAL A 159 2.91 16.11 -11.79
C VAL A 159 1.92 17.14 -12.31
N SER A 160 1.17 16.79 -13.34
CA SER A 160 0.29 17.73 -14.06
C SER A 160 -1.05 17.98 -13.39
N GLY A 161 -1.46 17.14 -12.44
CA GLY A 161 -2.73 17.31 -11.73
C GLY A 161 -2.77 16.58 -10.39
N VAL A 162 -3.41 17.20 -9.41
CA VAL A 162 -3.77 16.55 -8.14
C VAL A 162 -5.20 16.92 -7.80
N ALA A 163 -6.09 15.94 -7.77
CA ALA A 163 -7.53 16.16 -7.60
C ALA A 163 -8.18 15.12 -6.68
N LEU A 164 -9.30 15.51 -6.08
CA LEU A 164 -10.24 14.59 -5.47
C LEU A 164 -11.41 14.36 -6.44
N SER A 165 -11.82 13.11 -6.60
CA SER A 165 -12.97 12.70 -7.41
C SER A 165 -13.89 11.76 -6.63
N GLY A 166 -15.09 11.51 -7.15
CA GLY A 166 -16.09 10.64 -6.51
C GLY A 166 -17.22 11.41 -5.83
N SER A 167 -18.33 10.73 -5.58
CA SER A 167 -19.56 11.34 -5.04
C SER A 167 -19.42 11.86 -3.61
N GLY A 168 -18.49 11.30 -2.82
CA GLY A 168 -18.17 11.74 -1.47
C GLY A 168 -17.05 12.76 -1.38
N ALA A 169 -16.48 13.22 -2.51
CA ALA A 169 -15.29 14.09 -2.53
C ALA A 169 -15.47 15.39 -1.76
N ALA A 170 -16.69 15.94 -1.70
CA ALA A 170 -16.99 17.16 -0.95
C ALA A 170 -16.76 17.03 0.57
N GLY A 171 -16.72 15.80 1.10
CA GLY A 171 -16.36 15.53 2.49
C GLY A 171 -14.85 15.53 2.76
N PHE A 172 -14.01 15.65 1.73
CA PHE A 172 -12.56 15.61 1.82
C PHE A 172 -11.94 16.93 1.36
N ALA A 173 -10.78 17.26 1.92
CA ALA A 173 -10.01 18.43 1.52
C ALA A 173 -8.55 18.08 1.26
N LEU A 174 -7.97 18.71 0.23
CA LEU A 174 -6.55 18.62 -0.09
C LEU A 174 -5.77 19.76 0.56
N GLY A 175 -4.74 19.40 1.31
CA GLY A 175 -3.70 20.30 1.79
C GLY A 175 -2.38 20.07 1.05
N ASN A 176 -1.52 21.08 1.04
CA ASN A 176 -0.19 21.04 0.42
C ASN A 176 -0.19 20.67 -1.07
N ARG A 177 -1.32 20.85 -1.76
CA ARG A 177 -1.50 20.51 -3.19
C ARG A 177 -0.42 21.14 -4.07
N GLN A 178 -0.05 22.39 -3.79
CA GLN A 178 0.98 23.16 -4.51
C GLN A 178 2.38 22.55 -4.42
N ASN A 179 2.63 21.66 -3.46
CA ASN A 179 3.93 20.98 -3.35
C ASN A 179 4.10 19.88 -4.39
N CYS A 180 3.00 19.41 -4.98
CA CYS A 180 3.01 18.39 -6.02
C CYS A 180 2.51 18.94 -7.36
N GLU A 181 1.36 19.61 -7.39
CA GLU A 181 0.76 20.01 -8.68
C GLU A 181 1.59 21.08 -9.40
N GLY A 182 1.87 20.83 -10.68
CA GLY A 182 2.74 21.67 -11.50
C GLY A 182 4.24 21.49 -11.21
N VAL A 183 4.60 20.62 -10.25
CA VAL A 183 5.99 20.39 -9.87
C VAL A 183 6.63 19.36 -10.79
N THR A 184 7.87 19.65 -11.18
CA THR A 184 8.74 18.72 -11.90
C THR A 184 9.70 18.07 -10.92
N LEU A 185 9.58 16.75 -10.75
CA LEU A 185 10.46 15.93 -9.92
C LEU A 185 11.59 15.36 -10.77
N THR A 186 12.83 15.59 -10.35
CA THR A 186 13.99 14.88 -10.91
C THR A 186 14.07 13.45 -10.34
N PRO A 187 14.88 12.54 -10.92
CA PRO A 187 14.93 11.15 -10.47
C PRO A 187 15.16 11.02 -8.95
N GLY A 188 14.34 10.20 -8.30
CA GLY A 188 14.35 9.96 -6.86
C GLY A 188 13.82 11.09 -5.97
N GLN A 189 13.39 12.24 -6.52
CA GLN A 189 12.70 13.28 -5.75
C GLN A 189 11.28 12.87 -5.39
N SER A 190 10.75 13.50 -4.35
CA SER A 190 9.40 13.28 -3.86
C SER A 190 8.67 14.59 -3.63
N CYS A 191 7.33 14.52 -3.67
CA CYS A 191 6.45 15.55 -3.16
C CYS A 191 5.37 14.92 -2.28
N SER A 192 4.74 15.72 -1.43
CA SER A 192 3.68 15.22 -0.54
C SER A 192 2.47 16.15 -0.54
N VAL A 193 1.30 15.54 -0.55
CA VAL A 193 0.01 16.18 -0.29
C VAL A 193 -0.62 15.58 0.95
N THR A 194 -1.59 16.28 1.52
CA THR A 194 -2.35 15.77 2.66
C THR A 194 -3.83 15.73 2.35
N VAL A 195 -4.52 14.71 2.85
CA VAL A 195 -5.98 14.60 2.77
C VAL A 195 -6.58 14.62 4.17
N THR A 196 -7.60 15.44 4.40
CA THR A 196 -8.41 15.44 5.62
C THR A 196 -9.85 15.11 5.28
N TYR A 197 -10.57 14.47 6.20
CA TYR A 197 -12.00 14.22 6.10
C TYR A 197 -12.76 15.11 7.10
N ALA A 198 -13.77 15.83 6.62
CA ALA A 198 -14.62 16.73 7.41
C ALA A 198 -16.09 16.63 6.94
N PRO A 199 -16.87 15.66 7.45
CA PRO A 199 -18.24 15.43 7.02
C PRO A 199 -19.20 16.53 7.50
N ALA A 200 -20.06 17.00 6.60
CA ALA A 200 -21.16 17.92 6.89
C ALA A 200 -22.53 17.21 7.03
N SER A 201 -22.61 15.92 6.69
CA SER A 201 -23.80 15.09 6.85
C SER A 201 -23.42 13.70 7.34
N ASN A 202 -24.38 13.00 7.95
CA ASN A 202 -24.22 11.59 8.27
C ASN A 202 -24.08 10.75 6.99
N GLY A 203 -23.45 9.58 7.12
CA GLY A 203 -23.26 8.62 6.03
C GLY A 203 -21.79 8.34 5.72
N ILE A 204 -21.59 7.53 4.69
CA ILE A 204 -20.26 7.17 4.16
C ILE A 204 -19.93 8.13 3.02
N SER A 205 -18.71 8.65 3.00
CA SER A 205 -18.18 9.45 1.90
C SER A 205 -17.04 8.67 1.25
N ASP A 206 -17.23 8.22 0.01
CA ASP A 206 -16.18 7.60 -0.79
C ASP A 206 -15.63 8.62 -1.81
N ALA A 207 -14.31 8.75 -1.87
CA ALA A 207 -13.60 9.64 -2.79
C ALA A 207 -12.28 9.02 -3.23
N ASP A 208 -11.75 9.45 -4.36
CA ASP A 208 -10.44 9.05 -4.85
C ASP A 208 -9.51 10.28 -4.93
N LEU A 209 -8.29 10.14 -4.42
CA LEU A 209 -7.20 11.06 -4.73
C LEU A 209 -6.52 10.59 -6.00
N VAL A 210 -6.57 11.41 -7.04
CA VAL A 210 -5.94 11.15 -8.34
C VAL A 210 -4.73 12.07 -8.51
N LEU A 211 -3.55 11.46 -8.69
CA LEU A 211 -2.33 12.15 -9.09
C LEU A 211 -2.06 11.83 -10.56
N THR A 212 -2.18 12.83 -11.44
CA THR A 212 -1.91 12.71 -12.87
C THR A 212 -0.50 13.20 -13.16
N MET A 213 0.29 12.39 -13.86
CA MET A 213 1.69 12.66 -14.14
C MET A 213 2.02 12.42 -15.61
N ARG A 214 3.13 12.99 -16.06
CA ARG A 214 3.75 12.71 -17.35
C ARG A 214 5.26 12.65 -17.17
N GLN A 215 5.90 11.63 -17.73
CA GLN A 215 7.35 11.45 -17.65
C GLN A 215 8.00 11.77 -19.00
N GLY A 216 9.12 12.49 -18.98
CA GLY A 216 9.90 12.78 -20.18
C GLY A 216 9.26 13.82 -21.09
N ALA A 217 9.28 13.57 -22.40
CA ALA A 217 8.83 14.51 -23.41
C ALA A 217 7.33 14.80 -23.33
N ALA A 218 6.90 15.98 -23.75
CA ALA A 218 5.49 16.38 -23.73
C ALA A 218 4.57 15.50 -24.59
N ALA A 219 5.13 14.79 -25.59
CA ALA A 219 4.40 13.84 -26.43
C ALA A 219 4.07 12.51 -25.73
N ASN A 220 4.71 12.21 -24.59
CA ASN A 220 4.42 10.99 -23.83
C ASN A 220 3.02 11.11 -23.18
N PRO A 221 2.24 10.01 -23.12
CA PRO A 221 0.92 10.04 -22.50
C PRO A 221 1.02 10.32 -21.00
N SER A 222 -0.02 10.96 -20.46
CA SER A 222 -0.19 11.06 -19.01
C SER A 222 -0.63 9.72 -18.42
N PHE A 223 -0.27 9.47 -17.17
CA PHE A 223 -0.67 8.30 -16.39
C PHE A 223 -0.98 8.70 -14.95
N GLU A 224 -1.64 7.82 -14.20
CA GLU A 224 -2.20 8.17 -12.89
C GLU A 224 -1.74 7.24 -11.76
N ARG A 225 -1.77 7.78 -10.54
CA ARG A 225 -1.82 7.01 -9.29
C ARG A 225 -3.06 7.43 -8.54
N VAL A 226 -3.77 6.45 -7.99
CA VAL A 226 -5.07 6.64 -7.37
C VAL A 226 -5.05 6.04 -5.98
N LEU A 227 -5.51 6.77 -4.97
CA LEU A 227 -5.77 6.22 -3.64
C LEU A 227 -7.22 6.46 -3.28
N SER A 228 -7.90 5.40 -2.86
CA SER A 228 -9.30 5.50 -2.45
C SER A 228 -9.39 5.90 -0.99
N PHE A 229 -10.32 6.78 -0.67
CA PHE A 229 -10.63 7.26 0.65
C PHE A 229 -12.07 6.90 0.99
N ARG A 230 -12.25 6.33 2.18
CA ARG A 230 -13.56 6.07 2.77
C ARG A 230 -13.67 6.80 4.10
N GLY A 231 -14.54 7.78 4.15
CA GLY A 231 -14.86 8.59 5.32
C GLY A 231 -16.13 8.09 5.98
N VAL A 232 -16.13 7.97 7.31
CA VAL A 232 -17.31 7.58 8.10
C VAL A 232 -17.48 8.52 9.29
N VAL A 233 -18.70 8.97 9.55
CA VAL A 233 -19.02 9.74 10.76
C VAL A 233 -18.97 8.83 11.99
N SER A 234 -18.06 9.10 12.93
CA SER A 234 -17.98 8.37 14.21
C SER A 234 -18.91 8.99 15.25
N GLY A 235 -19.70 8.17 15.94
CA GLY A 235 -20.50 8.63 17.10
C GLY A 235 -21.87 9.23 16.77
N GLY A 236 -22.34 9.13 15.52
CA GLY A 236 -23.75 9.28 15.22
C GLY A 236 -24.49 8.01 15.65
N SER A 237 -24.97 7.95 16.89
CA SER A 237 -26.18 7.15 17.12
C SER A 237 -27.18 7.62 16.09
N SER A 238 -27.68 6.71 15.25
CA SER A 238 -28.85 6.97 14.43
C SER A 238 -29.91 7.56 15.35
N GLY A 239 -30.09 8.88 15.27
CA GLY A 239 -31.22 9.58 15.85
C GLY A 239 -32.44 9.23 15.02
N ASP A 240 -32.77 7.95 14.94
CA ASP A 240 -34.09 7.53 14.52
C ASP A 240 -34.99 7.86 15.71
N GLY A 241 -35.55 9.07 15.67
CA GLY A 241 -36.75 9.44 16.40
C GLY A 241 -37.96 8.67 15.88
N GLY A 242 -37.85 7.35 15.78
CA GLY A 242 -38.91 6.42 15.41
C GLY A 242 -39.16 5.50 16.60
N GLY A 243 -40.18 5.81 17.39
CA GLY A 243 -40.62 4.99 18.53
C GLY A 243 -40.95 3.57 18.07
N GLY A 244 -40.21 2.59 18.59
CA GLY A 244 -40.45 1.17 18.39
C GLY A 244 -39.53 0.36 19.30
N GLY A 245 -40.07 -0.18 20.39
CA GLY A 245 -39.31 -0.75 21.49
C GLY A 245 -38.36 -1.88 21.09
N ALA A 246 -37.07 -1.66 21.27
CA ALA A 246 -36.10 -2.73 21.46
C ALA A 246 -35.46 -2.52 22.84
N LEU A 247 -36.01 -3.19 23.85
CA LEU A 247 -35.35 -3.31 25.15
C LEU A 247 -34.06 -4.11 24.91
N SER A 248 -32.91 -3.48 25.14
CA SER A 248 -31.62 -4.18 25.07
C SER A 248 -31.62 -5.42 25.97
N LEU A 249 -30.87 -6.46 25.60
CA LEU A 249 -30.77 -7.71 26.39
C LEU A 249 -30.40 -7.45 27.86
N GLY A 250 -29.64 -6.40 28.14
CA GLY A 250 -29.33 -5.98 29.51
C GLY A 250 -30.56 -5.50 30.29
N TRP A 251 -31.49 -4.81 29.64
CA TRP A 251 -32.77 -4.41 30.23
C TRP A 251 -33.71 -5.60 30.47
N LEU A 252 -33.74 -6.57 29.55
CA LEU A 252 -34.54 -7.80 29.71
C LEU A 252 -34.04 -8.66 30.87
N LEU A 253 -32.72 -8.75 31.07
CA LEU A 253 -32.13 -9.48 32.20
C LEU A 253 -32.38 -8.78 33.55
N ALA A 254 -32.40 -7.45 33.57
CA ALA A 254 -32.75 -6.67 34.76
C ALA A 254 -34.23 -6.86 35.15
N LEU A 255 -35.15 -6.92 34.18
CA LEU A 255 -36.57 -7.14 34.43
C LEU A 255 -36.85 -8.57 34.92
N ALA A 256 -36.18 -9.59 34.37
CA ALA A 256 -36.30 -10.97 34.81
C ALA A 256 -35.90 -11.16 36.29
N SER A 257 -34.88 -10.42 36.73
CA SER A 257 -34.41 -10.42 38.13
C SER A 257 -35.45 -9.80 39.09
N ALA A 258 -36.20 -8.78 38.65
CA ALA A 258 -37.22 -8.13 39.46
C ALA A 258 -38.49 -9.00 39.65
N VAL A 259 -38.88 -9.78 38.63
CA VAL A 259 -40.06 -10.67 38.67
C VAL A 259 -39.81 -11.92 39.54
N ALA A 260 -38.57 -12.43 39.56
CA ALA A 260 -38.19 -13.53 40.45
C ALA A 260 -38.25 -13.13 41.95
N GLY A 261 -37.96 -11.87 42.28
CA GLY A 261 -38.04 -11.36 43.66
C GLY A 261 -39.48 -11.25 44.20
N LEU A 262 -40.46 -10.90 43.36
CA LEU A 262 -41.86 -10.78 43.79
C LEU A 262 -42.57 -12.13 43.96
N SER A 263 -42.04 -13.21 43.38
CA SER A 263 -42.65 -14.55 43.43
C SER A 263 -42.34 -15.30 44.74
N ALA A 264 -41.32 -14.88 45.49
CA ALA A 264 -40.86 -15.52 46.72
C ALA A 264 -41.56 -15.00 48.00
N ALA A 265 -42.42 -13.98 47.90
CA ALA A 265 -43.11 -13.37 49.04
C ALA A 265 -44.61 -13.73 49.09
N ARG A 266 -44.93 -15.03 49.26
CA ARG A 266 -46.26 -15.45 49.75
C ARG A 266 -46.12 -16.23 51.05
N PRO A 267 -46.49 -15.67 52.22
CA PRO A 267 -46.45 -16.39 53.47
C PRO A 267 -47.59 -17.42 53.55
N PHE A 268 -47.20 -18.65 53.87
CA PHE A 268 -48.06 -19.78 54.18
C PHE A 268 -48.84 -19.49 55.48
N ARG A 269 -50.15 -19.19 55.40
CA ARG A 269 -51.01 -19.04 56.58
C ARG A 269 -51.59 -20.41 56.95
N ARG A 270 -51.02 -21.04 58.00
CA ARG A 270 -51.62 -22.20 58.66
C ARG A 270 -52.86 -21.77 59.46
N ARG A 271 -53.95 -22.51 59.32
CA ARG A 271 -54.90 -22.81 60.40
C ARG A 271 -55.04 -24.32 60.47
#